data_AF-A0A531KS55-F1
#
_entry.id   AF-A0A531KS55-F1
#
_cell.length_a   1.000
_cell.length_b   1.000
_cell.length_c   1.000
_cell.angle_alpha   90.00
_cell.angle_beta   90.00
_cell.angle_gamma   90.00
#
_symmetry.space_group_name_H-M   'P 1'
#
loop_
_entity.id
_entity.type
_entity.pdbx_description
1 polymer ?
#
loop_
_entity_poly.entity_id
_entity_poly.type
_entity_poly.pdbx_seq_one_letter_code
_entity_poly.pdbx_strand_id
1 'polypeptide(L)'
;GYKVGLCFHVGSQIEDPDTYERALASADWVRNRVSFDIAGLDVGGGFPAEYGHDPNRKQIEMPSLGQIMSRLSGDLKEYQFDQMPLVAEPGRVIVARCLSLIVRVLLRKGKRLYINDGIWASLSDSWTGKITLPARFIPDPAIRSRNGEEKTIVPFKVCGATCDSVDILSRPFWLPETVDTGDWIEIGHIGAYSLSLRTRFNGFYPDTFVEVTTPFDEGDAPQGFASLETMAD
;
A
#
# COMPACT_ATOMS: atom_id res chain seq x y z
N GLY A 1 14.29 29.48 -24.60
CA GLY A 1 13.20 28.65 -25.16
C GLY A 1 13.02 27.42 -24.31
N TYR A 2 11.91 26.69 -24.47
CA TYR A 2 11.68 25.39 -23.84
C TYR A 2 12.62 24.32 -24.44
N LYS A 3 13.01 23.33 -23.63
CA LYS A 3 13.83 22.18 -24.04
C LYS A 3 12.96 20.92 -24.05
N VAL A 4 13.21 20.00 -25.00
CA VAL A 4 12.45 18.74 -25.14
C VAL A 4 13.09 17.65 -24.31
N GLY A 5 12.30 16.92 -23.52
CA GLY A 5 12.72 15.74 -22.75
C GLY A 5 11.88 14.51 -23.14
N LEU A 6 12.31 13.33 -22.69
CA LEU A 6 11.53 12.10 -22.77
C LEU A 6 11.00 11.74 -21.38
N CYS A 7 9.80 11.18 -21.32
CA CYS A 7 9.24 10.62 -20.10
C CYS A 7 8.56 9.27 -20.39
N PHE A 8 8.62 8.35 -19.44
CA PHE A 8 7.79 7.15 -19.44
C PHE A 8 7.30 6.83 -18.03
N HIS A 9 6.27 6.00 -17.93
CA HIS A 9 5.78 5.50 -16.65
C HIS A 9 5.46 4.00 -16.78
N VAL A 10 6.15 3.17 -16.01
CA VAL A 10 6.08 1.70 -16.11
C VAL A 10 4.86 1.08 -15.43
N GLY A 11 4.14 1.85 -14.62
CA GLY A 11 3.04 1.39 -13.77
C GLY A 11 3.33 1.68 -12.30
N SER A 12 2.42 1.32 -11.40
CA SER A 12 2.66 1.40 -9.94
C SER A 12 2.92 0.00 -9.39
N GLN A 13 3.71 -0.10 -8.32
CA GLN A 13 4.00 -1.37 -7.64
C GLN A 13 4.63 -2.41 -8.58
N ILE A 14 5.75 -2.06 -9.21
CA ILE A 14 6.44 -2.95 -10.15
C ILE A 14 7.03 -4.15 -9.42
N GLU A 15 6.71 -5.34 -9.91
CA GLU A 15 7.23 -6.63 -9.44
C GLU A 15 8.32 -7.19 -10.38
N ASP A 16 8.26 -6.85 -11.68
CA ASP A 16 9.22 -7.27 -12.69
C ASP A 16 10.32 -6.20 -12.90
N PRO A 17 11.58 -6.48 -12.49
CA PRO A 17 12.67 -5.52 -12.62
C PRO A 17 13.02 -5.20 -14.08
N ASP A 18 12.69 -6.06 -15.04
CA ASP A 18 12.98 -5.83 -16.46
C ASP A 18 12.00 -4.82 -17.10
N THR A 19 11.01 -4.33 -16.36
CA THR A 19 10.03 -3.36 -16.89
C THR A 19 10.67 -2.01 -17.25
N TYR A 20 11.64 -1.56 -16.47
CA TYR A 20 12.35 -0.30 -16.76
C TYR A 20 13.25 -0.43 -18.00
N GLU A 21 13.92 -1.56 -18.17
CA GLU A 21 14.75 -1.85 -19.35
C GLU A 21 13.93 -1.71 -20.64
N ARG A 22 12.74 -2.33 -20.69
CA ARG A 22 11.85 -2.23 -21.86
C ARG A 22 11.39 -0.81 -22.16
N ALA A 23 11.16 -0.01 -21.11
CA ALA A 23 10.80 1.39 -21.25
C ALA A 23 11.97 2.24 -21.76
N LEU A 24 13.20 1.97 -21.28
CA LEU A 24 14.43 2.60 -21.76
C LEU A 24 14.72 2.24 -23.21
N ALA A 25 14.51 0.98 -23.61
CA ALA A 25 14.62 0.56 -25.01
C ALA A 25 13.67 1.37 -25.92
N SER A 26 12.45 1.62 -25.45
CA SER A 26 11.46 2.45 -26.15
C SER A 26 11.88 3.92 -26.21
N ALA A 27 12.42 4.46 -25.11
CA ALA A 27 12.94 5.82 -25.06
C ALA A 27 14.14 6.00 -26.02
N ASP A 28 15.05 5.03 -26.08
CA ASP A 28 16.18 5.03 -27.02
C ASP A 28 15.70 4.93 -28.48
N TRP A 29 14.72 4.07 -28.74
CA TRP A 29 14.09 3.98 -30.07
C TRP A 29 13.53 5.31 -30.55
N VAL A 30 12.92 6.11 -29.66
CA VAL A 30 12.44 7.47 -29.96
C VAL A 30 13.60 8.44 -30.12
N ARG A 31 14.58 8.43 -29.20
CA ARG A 31 15.79 9.27 -29.26
C ARG A 31 16.50 9.17 -30.61
N ASN A 32 16.61 7.97 -31.16
CA ASN A 32 17.28 7.72 -32.45
C ASN A 32 16.46 8.14 -33.69
N ARG A 33 15.23 8.63 -33.51
CA ARG A 33 14.33 9.05 -34.60
C ARG A 33 14.06 10.55 -34.63
N VAL A 34 14.53 11.29 -33.63
CA VAL A 34 14.43 12.74 -33.59
C VAL A 34 15.71 13.37 -34.15
N SER A 35 15.58 14.55 -34.77
CA SER A 35 16.70 15.29 -35.36
C SER A 35 17.29 16.35 -34.42
N PHE A 36 16.95 16.30 -33.13
CA PHE A 36 17.35 17.27 -32.12
C PHE A 36 17.74 16.55 -30.82
N ASP A 37 18.55 17.23 -30.01
CA ASP A 37 19.03 16.67 -28.75
C ASP A 37 17.91 16.59 -27.70
N ILE A 38 17.83 15.45 -27.02
CA ILE A 38 16.98 15.26 -25.84
C ILE A 38 17.69 15.86 -24.62
N ALA A 39 17.01 16.76 -23.92
CA ALA A 39 17.59 17.54 -22.84
C ALA A 39 17.53 16.86 -21.46
N GLY A 40 16.82 15.74 -21.35
CA GLY A 40 16.68 14.97 -20.11
C GLY A 40 15.70 13.82 -20.26
N LEU A 41 15.74 12.92 -19.28
CA LEU A 41 14.89 11.74 -19.19
C LEU A 41 14.19 11.69 -17.84
N ASP A 42 12.88 11.53 -17.86
CA ASP A 42 12.06 11.18 -16.71
C ASP A 42 11.71 9.69 -16.75
N VAL A 43 12.19 8.94 -15.76
CA VAL A 43 11.95 7.49 -15.64
C VAL A 43 10.62 7.17 -14.93
N GLY A 44 9.87 8.19 -14.52
CA GLY A 44 8.59 8.06 -13.85
C GLY A 44 8.67 7.42 -12.47
N GLY A 45 7.54 6.88 -12.04
CA GLY A 45 7.39 6.15 -10.77
C GLY A 45 7.52 4.64 -10.95
N GLY A 46 6.79 3.89 -10.13
CA GLY A 46 6.72 2.42 -10.19
C GLY A 46 7.45 1.68 -9.07
N PHE A 47 8.33 2.37 -8.35
CA PHE A 47 9.00 1.87 -7.17
C PHE A 47 7.99 1.28 -6.17
N PRO A 48 8.12 -0.01 -5.81
CA PRO A 48 7.15 -0.70 -4.96
C PRO A 48 7.30 -0.27 -3.50
N ALA A 49 6.18 -0.30 -2.77
CA ALA A 49 6.21 -0.32 -1.32
C ALA A 49 6.03 -1.76 -0.82
N GLU A 50 6.52 -2.04 0.38
CA GLU A 50 6.25 -3.30 1.06
C GLU A 50 4.84 -3.30 1.65
N TYR A 51 4.17 -4.43 1.57
CA TYR A 51 2.82 -4.65 2.10
C TYR A 51 2.74 -6.00 2.82
N GLY A 52 1.59 -6.31 3.40
CA GLY A 52 1.37 -7.58 4.07
C GLY A 52 1.42 -8.79 3.13
N HIS A 53 1.55 -9.97 3.72
CA HIS A 53 1.55 -11.24 3.01
C HIS A 53 0.33 -12.08 3.41
N ASP A 54 -0.25 -12.79 2.43
CA ASP A 54 -1.29 -13.78 2.70
C ASP A 54 -0.63 -15.13 3.03
N PRO A 55 -0.63 -15.61 4.29
CA PRO A 55 0.06 -16.84 4.69
C PRO A 55 -0.40 -18.10 3.94
N ASN A 56 -1.57 -18.08 3.30
CA ASN A 56 -2.03 -19.19 2.46
C ASN A 56 -1.50 -19.14 1.02
N ARG A 57 -0.74 -18.10 0.65
CA ARG A 57 -0.15 -17.94 -0.69
C ARG A 57 1.35 -18.10 -0.62
N LYS A 58 1.93 -18.50 -1.76
CA LYS A 58 3.37 -18.51 -1.92
C LYS A 58 3.86 -17.07 -1.89
N GLN A 59 4.80 -16.76 -1.00
CA GLN A 59 5.49 -15.48 -0.99
C GLN A 59 6.29 -15.36 -2.28
N ILE A 60 6.01 -14.32 -3.05
CA ILE A 60 6.83 -13.91 -4.17
C ILE A 60 7.85 -12.95 -3.60
N GLU A 61 9.13 -13.30 -3.73
CA GLU A 61 10.22 -12.40 -3.33
C GLU A 61 10.23 -11.22 -4.29
N MET A 62 9.91 -10.04 -3.74
CA MET A 62 9.93 -8.79 -4.48
C MET A 62 11.36 -8.26 -4.52
N PRO A 63 11.84 -7.74 -5.65
CA PRO A 63 13.14 -7.09 -5.69
C PRO A 63 13.13 -5.90 -4.71
N SER A 64 14.15 -5.83 -3.86
CA SER A 64 14.34 -4.69 -2.97
C SER A 64 14.51 -3.40 -3.78
N LEU A 65 14.19 -2.26 -3.17
CA LEU A 65 14.40 -0.96 -3.81
C LEU A 65 15.86 -0.79 -4.28
N GLY A 66 16.83 -1.27 -3.49
CA GLY A 66 18.25 -1.23 -3.86
C GLY A 66 18.57 -2.05 -5.13
N GLN A 67 17.96 -3.23 -5.28
CA GLN A 67 18.12 -4.05 -6.49
C GLN A 67 17.51 -3.38 -7.72
N ILE A 68 16.31 -2.79 -7.59
CA ILE A 68 15.66 -2.04 -8.68
C ILE A 68 16.52 -0.85 -9.10
N MET A 69 16.97 -0.04 -8.13
CA MET A 69 17.79 1.15 -8.40
C MET A 69 19.14 0.79 -9.01
N SER A 70 19.77 -0.30 -8.56
CA SER A 70 21.03 -0.80 -9.12
C SER A 70 20.86 -1.23 -10.57
N ARG A 71 19.79 -2.00 -10.87
CA ARG A 71 19.49 -2.45 -12.23
C ARG A 71 19.19 -1.27 -13.15
N LEU A 72 18.28 -0.37 -12.74
CA LEU A 72 17.93 0.83 -13.49
C LEU A 72 19.16 1.69 -13.78
N SER A 73 20.05 1.86 -12.80
CA SER A 73 21.31 2.61 -13.00
C SER A 73 22.25 1.93 -14.00
N GLY A 74 22.24 0.60 -14.07
CA GLY A 74 22.96 -0.17 -15.08
C GLY A 74 22.38 0.04 -16.47
N ASP A 75 21.07 -0.13 -16.60
CA ASP A 75 20.34 0.02 -17.87
C ASP A 75 20.49 1.46 -18.41
N LEU A 76 20.41 2.48 -17.55
CA LEU A 76 20.62 3.88 -17.92
C LEU A 76 22.01 4.12 -18.53
N LYS A 77 23.05 3.44 -18.02
CA LYS A 77 24.42 3.52 -18.59
C LYS A 77 24.51 2.78 -19.92
N GLU A 78 23.91 1.59 -20.02
CA GLU A 78 23.89 0.80 -21.25
C GLU A 78 23.24 1.57 -22.40
N TYR A 79 22.10 2.21 -22.14
CA TYR A 79 21.39 3.06 -23.11
C TYR A 79 21.96 4.48 -23.22
N GLN A 80 23.04 4.82 -22.50
CA GLN A 80 23.70 6.13 -22.53
C GLN A 80 22.77 7.31 -22.15
N PHE A 81 21.82 7.06 -21.24
CA PHE A 81 20.97 8.10 -20.64
C PHE A 81 21.56 8.65 -19.33
N ASP A 82 22.61 8.04 -18.79
CA ASP A 82 23.27 8.46 -17.54
C ASP A 82 24.03 9.80 -17.64
N GLN A 83 24.24 10.32 -18.85
CA GLN A 83 24.94 11.58 -19.11
C GLN A 83 24.00 12.80 -19.22
N MET A 84 22.68 12.60 -19.17
CA MET A 84 21.70 13.68 -19.22
C MET A 84 20.99 13.88 -17.87
N PRO A 85 20.35 15.03 -17.62
CA PRO A 85 19.52 15.22 -16.44
C PRO A 85 18.45 14.13 -16.32
N LEU A 86 18.40 13.50 -15.15
CA LEU A 86 17.43 12.45 -14.81
C LEU A 86 16.42 12.96 -13.80
N VAL A 87 15.16 12.58 -14.01
CA VAL A 87 14.04 12.80 -13.09
C VAL A 87 13.38 11.45 -12.81
N ALA A 88 12.85 11.29 -11.59
CA ALA A 88 11.99 10.18 -11.22
C ALA A 88 10.78 10.73 -10.46
N GLU A 89 9.66 10.00 -10.51
CA GLU A 89 8.38 10.37 -9.91
C GLU A 89 7.96 9.36 -8.81
N PRO A 90 8.77 9.12 -7.76
CA PRO A 90 8.41 8.19 -6.70
C PRO A 90 7.23 8.73 -5.88
N GLY A 91 6.15 7.94 -5.80
CA GLY A 91 4.99 8.24 -4.95
C GLY A 91 4.82 7.18 -3.87
N ARG A 92 4.27 6.02 -4.25
CA ARG A 92 3.93 4.91 -3.36
C ARG A 92 5.05 4.53 -2.40
N VAL A 93 6.26 4.34 -2.91
CA VAL A 93 7.43 3.95 -2.11
C VAL A 93 7.74 4.93 -0.97
N ILE A 94 7.42 6.23 -1.14
CA ILE A 94 7.68 7.26 -0.13
C ILE A 94 6.55 7.28 0.91
N VAL A 95 5.30 7.28 0.45
CA VAL A 95 4.17 7.62 1.32
C VAL A 95 3.35 6.42 1.80
N ALA A 96 3.53 5.20 1.25
CA ALA A 96 2.67 4.07 1.63
C ALA A 96 2.59 3.87 3.14
N ARG A 97 3.74 3.96 3.83
CA ARG A 97 3.90 3.70 5.28
C ARG A 97 3.53 4.87 6.19
N CYS A 98 3.21 6.06 5.66
CA CYS A 98 3.03 7.25 6.50
C CYS A 98 1.66 7.37 7.17
N LEU A 99 0.69 6.51 6.81
CA LEU A 99 -0.68 6.57 7.32
C LEU A 99 -1.16 5.17 7.76
N SER A 100 -1.86 5.17 8.88
CA SER A 100 -2.70 4.08 9.37
C SER A 100 -4.15 4.55 9.46
N LEU A 101 -5.10 3.64 9.20
CA LEU A 101 -6.53 3.85 9.36
C LEU A 101 -7.04 3.07 10.55
N ILE A 102 -7.78 3.72 11.44
CA ILE A 102 -8.46 3.04 12.55
C ILE A 102 -9.94 2.90 12.21
N VAL A 103 -10.42 1.66 12.14
CA VAL A 103 -11.83 1.34 11.84
C VAL A 103 -12.49 0.58 12.98
N ARG A 104 -13.80 0.75 13.15
CA ARG A 104 -14.61 -0.04 14.08
C ARG A 104 -15.32 -1.16 13.34
N VAL A 105 -15.33 -2.36 13.91
CA VAL A 105 -16.15 -3.48 13.46
C VAL A 105 -17.60 -3.19 13.82
N LEU A 106 -18.42 -2.86 12.83
CA LEU A 106 -19.84 -2.57 12.98
C LEU A 106 -20.68 -3.84 13.15
N LEU A 107 -20.23 -4.95 12.55
CA LEU A 107 -20.94 -6.22 12.58
C LEU A 107 -20.00 -7.38 12.21
N ARG A 108 -20.11 -8.49 12.94
CA ARG A 108 -19.56 -9.79 12.56
C ARG A 108 -20.67 -10.76 12.15
N LYS A 109 -20.50 -11.43 11.00
CA LYS A 109 -21.35 -12.55 10.54
C LYS A 109 -20.45 -13.74 10.17
N GLY A 110 -20.16 -14.61 11.13
CA GLY A 110 -19.20 -15.70 10.95
C GLY A 110 -17.80 -15.17 10.68
N LYS A 111 -17.22 -15.50 9.51
CA LYS A 111 -15.92 -14.99 9.01
C LYS A 111 -16.05 -13.74 8.12
N ARG A 112 -17.15 -13.00 8.23
CA ARG A 112 -17.34 -11.70 7.56
C ARG A 112 -17.40 -10.59 8.59
N LEU A 113 -16.61 -9.54 8.36
CA LEU A 113 -16.61 -8.31 9.15
C LEU A 113 -17.12 -7.17 8.29
N TYR A 114 -17.98 -6.33 8.86
CA TYR A 114 -18.40 -5.06 8.28
C TYR A 114 -17.77 -3.95 9.10
N ILE A 115 -17.01 -3.07 8.45
CA ILE A 115 -16.29 -1.97 9.08
C ILE A 115 -16.87 -0.62 8.65
N ASN A 116 -16.59 0.44 9.40
CA ASN A 116 -17.08 1.79 9.14
C ASN A 116 -16.28 2.57 8.08
N ASP A 117 -15.52 1.88 7.23
CA ASP A 117 -14.79 2.42 6.07
C ASP A 117 -14.86 1.36 4.95
N GLY A 118 -14.40 1.62 3.74
CA GLY A 118 -14.55 0.70 2.61
C GLY A 118 -13.82 1.14 1.35
N ILE A 119 -14.08 0.43 0.25
CA ILE A 119 -13.39 0.69 -1.04
C ILE A 119 -13.83 2.01 -1.68
N TRP A 120 -14.94 2.58 -1.23
CA TRP A 120 -15.42 3.87 -1.70
C TRP A 120 -14.84 5.06 -0.91
N ALA A 121 -14.14 4.79 0.19
CA ALA A 121 -13.53 5.79 1.06
C ALA A 121 -12.01 5.58 1.11
N SER A 122 -11.45 5.03 2.18
CA SER A 122 -9.99 4.98 2.38
C SER A 122 -9.33 3.76 1.74
N LEU A 123 -10.09 2.73 1.38
CA LEU A 123 -9.55 1.43 1.00
C LEU A 123 -9.69 1.15 -0.50
N SER A 124 -9.86 2.18 -1.33
CA SER A 124 -10.02 2.06 -2.79
C SER A 124 -8.89 1.26 -3.44
N ASP A 125 -7.64 1.50 -3.03
CA ASP A 125 -6.47 0.82 -3.59
C ASP A 125 -6.44 -0.69 -3.30
N SER A 126 -7.15 -1.14 -2.26
CA SER A 126 -7.31 -2.57 -2.00
C SER A 126 -8.11 -3.27 -3.11
N TRP A 127 -9.02 -2.57 -3.78
CA TRP A 127 -9.82 -3.10 -4.88
C TRP A 127 -9.02 -3.16 -6.18
N THR A 128 -8.34 -2.07 -6.52
CA THR A 128 -7.62 -1.91 -7.79
C THR A 128 -6.24 -2.56 -7.78
N GLY A 129 -5.49 -2.41 -6.69
CA GLY A 129 -4.12 -2.91 -6.56
C GLY A 129 -4.02 -4.36 -6.09
N LYS A 130 -5.11 -4.96 -5.61
CA LYS A 130 -5.12 -6.33 -5.02
C LYS A 130 -4.06 -6.55 -3.93
N ILE A 131 -3.75 -5.48 -3.20
CA ILE A 131 -2.73 -5.42 -2.16
C ILE A 131 -3.27 -6.05 -0.86
N THR A 132 -2.42 -6.80 -0.17
CA THR A 132 -2.73 -7.27 1.19
C THR A 132 -2.30 -6.20 2.18
N LEU A 133 -3.28 -5.44 2.70
CA LEU A 133 -3.02 -4.42 3.69
C LEU A 133 -2.71 -5.07 5.06
N PRO A 134 -1.67 -4.62 5.77
CA PRO A 134 -1.42 -5.08 7.14
C PRO A 134 -2.55 -4.59 8.05
N ALA A 135 -3.10 -5.51 8.82
CA ALA A 135 -4.20 -5.25 9.74
C ALA A 135 -3.83 -5.73 11.14
N ARG A 136 -4.09 -4.89 12.15
CA ARG A 136 -3.82 -5.18 13.55
C ARG A 136 -5.11 -5.06 14.35
N PHE A 137 -5.40 -6.09 15.13
CA PHE A 137 -6.55 -6.13 16.01
C PHE A 137 -6.33 -5.21 17.22
N ILE A 138 -7.35 -4.41 17.55
CA ILE A 138 -7.38 -3.55 18.74
C ILE A 138 -8.66 -3.89 19.53
N PRO A 139 -8.57 -4.69 20.60
CA PRO A 139 -9.74 -5.08 21.37
C PRO A 139 -10.37 -3.87 22.07
N ASP A 140 -11.70 -3.74 22.01
CA ASP A 140 -12.43 -2.78 22.84
C ASP A 140 -12.34 -3.22 24.32
N PRO A 141 -11.77 -2.41 25.22
CA PRO A 141 -11.58 -2.77 26.63
C PRO A 141 -12.91 -2.90 27.40
N ALA A 142 -14.01 -2.37 26.87
CA ALA A 142 -15.33 -2.55 27.46
C ALA A 142 -15.85 -4.00 27.30
N ILE A 143 -15.32 -4.76 26.33
CA ILE A 143 -15.70 -6.14 26.06
C ILE A 143 -14.90 -7.08 26.97
N ARG A 144 -15.55 -7.59 28.02
CA ARG A 144 -14.92 -8.42 29.06
C ARG A 144 -14.88 -9.92 28.74
N SER A 145 -15.65 -10.38 27.78
CA SER A 145 -15.74 -11.78 27.38
C SER A 145 -15.86 -11.86 25.87
N ARG A 146 -15.10 -12.78 25.26
CA ARG A 146 -14.97 -12.94 23.81
C ARG A 146 -15.16 -14.41 23.45
N ASN A 147 -15.75 -14.65 22.29
CA ASN A 147 -15.87 -15.99 21.73
C ASN A 147 -14.63 -16.32 20.89
N GLY A 148 -14.19 -17.58 20.92
CA GLY A 148 -13.03 -18.06 20.16
C GLY A 148 -11.71 -17.91 20.90
N GLU A 149 -10.62 -18.25 20.22
CA GLU A 149 -9.27 -18.26 20.81
C GLU A 149 -8.39 -17.12 20.27
N GLU A 150 -7.81 -16.33 21.17
CA GLU A 150 -7.02 -15.14 20.81
C GLU A 150 -5.77 -15.47 19.98
N LYS A 151 -5.13 -16.62 20.27
CA LYS A 151 -3.93 -17.06 19.55
C LYS A 151 -4.24 -17.67 18.18
N THR A 152 -5.50 -17.93 17.89
CA THR A 152 -5.94 -18.59 16.66
C THR A 152 -6.24 -17.52 15.62
N ILE A 153 -5.31 -17.32 14.69
CA ILE A 153 -5.45 -16.34 13.59
C ILE A 153 -6.21 -16.98 12.43
N VAL A 154 -7.28 -16.34 11.97
CA VAL A 154 -8.13 -16.83 10.87
C VAL A 154 -8.40 -15.73 9.85
N PRO A 155 -8.68 -16.10 8.58
CA PRO A 155 -8.99 -15.12 7.55
C PRO A 155 -10.43 -14.64 7.68
N PHE A 156 -10.61 -13.31 7.68
CA PHE A 156 -11.89 -12.63 7.64
C PHE A 156 -12.07 -11.90 6.31
N LYS A 157 -13.22 -12.10 5.68
CA LYS A 157 -13.66 -11.30 4.54
C LYS A 157 -14.18 -9.97 5.07
N VAL A 158 -13.61 -8.86 4.60
CA VAL A 158 -13.94 -7.52 5.10
C VAL A 158 -14.82 -6.81 4.08
N CYS A 159 -15.95 -6.32 4.55
CA CYS A 159 -16.92 -5.53 3.81
C CYS A 159 -16.90 -4.10 4.35
N GLY A 160 -17.12 -3.12 3.48
CA GLY A 160 -17.29 -1.74 3.92
C GLY A 160 -18.70 -1.43 4.43
N ALA A 161 -18.91 -0.16 4.73
CA ALA A 161 -20.14 0.34 5.37
C ALA A 161 -21.30 0.59 4.38
N THR A 162 -21.05 0.52 3.08
CA THR A 162 -22.04 0.91 2.07
C THR A 162 -23.03 -0.22 1.76
N CYS A 163 -24.13 0.13 1.08
CA CYS A 163 -25.10 -0.85 0.59
C CYS A 163 -24.66 -1.53 -0.71
N ASP A 164 -23.51 -1.16 -1.27
CA ASP A 164 -23.03 -1.71 -2.53
C ASP A 164 -22.43 -3.10 -2.31
N SER A 165 -22.92 -4.08 -3.07
CA SER A 165 -22.44 -5.46 -3.03
C SER A 165 -20.96 -5.61 -3.38
N VAL A 166 -20.38 -4.63 -4.08
CA VAL A 166 -18.97 -4.62 -4.42
C VAL A 166 -18.09 -4.04 -3.31
N ASP A 167 -18.65 -3.44 -2.25
CA ASP A 167 -17.87 -2.84 -1.16
C ASP A 167 -17.27 -3.88 -0.23
N ILE A 168 -16.28 -4.59 -0.77
CA ILE A 168 -15.63 -5.76 -0.21
C ILE A 168 -14.16 -5.70 -0.59
N LEU A 169 -13.28 -5.81 0.40
CA LEU A 169 -11.84 -5.84 0.16
C LEU A 169 -11.45 -7.08 -0.65
N SER A 170 -10.49 -6.92 -1.57
CA SER A 170 -10.04 -8.00 -2.44
C SER A 170 -9.25 -9.10 -1.71
N ARG A 171 -8.62 -8.75 -0.58
CA ARG A 171 -7.83 -9.63 0.29
C ARG A 171 -8.47 -9.74 1.68
N PRO A 172 -8.41 -10.92 2.32
CA PRO A 172 -8.88 -11.06 3.69
C PRO A 172 -7.93 -10.37 4.67
N PHE A 173 -8.45 -10.04 5.86
CA PHE A 173 -7.61 -9.74 7.02
C PHE A 173 -7.41 -10.99 7.86
N TRP A 174 -6.18 -11.21 8.27
CA TRP A 174 -5.79 -12.29 9.17
C TRP A 174 -5.80 -11.75 10.59
N LEU A 175 -6.84 -12.09 11.35
CA LEU A 175 -7.08 -11.54 12.68
C LEU A 175 -7.36 -12.68 13.67
N PRO A 176 -7.16 -12.45 14.98
CA PRO A 176 -7.61 -13.36 16.03
C PRO A 176 -9.07 -13.76 15.85
N GLU A 177 -9.39 -15.01 16.13
CA GLU A 177 -10.77 -15.52 16.09
C GLU A 177 -11.71 -14.75 17.03
N THR A 178 -11.13 -14.11 18.05
CA THR A 178 -11.79 -13.29 19.08
C THR A 178 -12.24 -11.90 18.63
N VAL A 179 -11.91 -11.47 17.41
CA VAL A 179 -12.40 -10.20 16.85
C VAL A 179 -13.92 -10.22 16.75
N ASP A 180 -14.60 -9.22 17.27
CA ASP A 180 -16.06 -9.16 17.24
C ASP A 180 -16.58 -7.73 17.04
N THR A 181 -17.90 -7.62 16.95
CA THR A 181 -18.62 -6.37 16.84
C THR A 181 -18.27 -5.43 17.99
N GLY A 182 -17.92 -4.19 17.66
CA GLY A 182 -17.48 -3.17 18.61
C GLY A 182 -15.96 -3.05 18.74
N ASP A 183 -15.18 -4.03 18.27
CA ASP A 183 -13.73 -3.91 18.27
C ASP A 183 -13.21 -2.94 17.23
N TRP A 184 -11.93 -2.61 17.36
CA TRP A 184 -11.20 -1.76 16.43
C TRP A 184 -10.16 -2.56 15.65
N ILE A 185 -9.85 -2.08 14.46
CA ILE A 185 -8.79 -2.60 13.61
C ILE A 185 -7.95 -1.42 13.14
N GLU A 186 -6.65 -1.48 13.34
CA GLU A 186 -5.70 -0.62 12.62
C GLU A 186 -5.37 -1.27 11.28
N ILE A 187 -5.44 -0.50 10.21
CA ILE A 187 -5.05 -0.89 8.87
C ILE A 187 -3.88 0.01 8.46
N GLY A 188 -2.69 -0.57 8.39
CA GLY A 188 -1.48 0.16 8.05
C GLY A 188 -1.27 0.28 6.54
N HIS A 189 -0.25 1.04 6.17
CA HIS A 189 0.23 1.19 4.80
C HIS A 189 -0.79 1.80 3.83
N ILE A 190 -1.67 2.67 4.34
CA ILE A 190 -2.73 3.31 3.55
C ILE A 190 -2.36 4.73 3.11
N GLY A 191 -1.08 5.11 3.06
CA GLY A 191 -0.70 6.47 2.69
C GLY A 191 -0.70 6.76 1.20
N ALA A 192 -0.55 5.74 0.36
CA ALA A 192 -0.59 5.86 -1.09
C ALA A 192 -1.97 5.46 -1.63
N TYR A 193 -2.54 6.26 -2.53
CA TYR A 193 -3.80 5.95 -3.26
C TYR A 193 -5.02 5.62 -2.39
N SER A 194 -5.01 6.07 -1.13
CA SER A 194 -6.14 5.98 -0.21
C SER A 194 -6.98 7.26 -0.30
N LEU A 195 -6.65 8.28 0.50
CA LEU A 195 -7.37 9.54 0.59
C LEU A 195 -7.49 10.27 -0.75
N SER A 196 -6.55 10.09 -1.67
CA SER A 196 -6.59 10.68 -3.01
C SER A 196 -7.65 10.05 -3.92
N LEU A 197 -8.09 8.83 -3.63
CA LEU A 197 -9.12 8.09 -4.38
C LEU A 197 -10.45 8.00 -3.64
N ARG A 198 -10.57 8.66 -2.47
CA ARG A 198 -11.80 8.62 -1.68
C ARG A 198 -12.95 9.31 -2.39
N THR A 199 -14.15 8.77 -2.23
CA THR A 199 -15.40 9.39 -2.68
C THR A 199 -16.21 9.85 -1.47
N ARG A 200 -17.41 10.39 -1.71
CA ARG A 200 -18.43 10.65 -0.68
C ARG A 200 -19.65 9.74 -0.85
N PHE A 201 -19.46 8.57 -1.45
CA PHE A 201 -20.54 7.62 -1.68
C PHE A 201 -21.20 7.21 -0.36
N ASN A 202 -22.54 7.17 -0.34
CA ASN A 202 -23.37 6.99 0.87
C ASN A 202 -23.08 7.96 2.04
N GLY A 203 -22.29 9.02 1.83
CA GLY A 203 -21.94 10.00 2.86
C GLY A 203 -20.87 9.53 3.86
N PHE A 204 -20.23 8.37 3.65
CA PHE A 204 -19.18 7.88 4.53
C PHE A 204 -17.80 8.36 4.07
N TYR A 205 -17.04 9.00 4.97
CA TYR A 205 -15.63 9.34 4.77
C TYR A 205 -14.98 9.65 6.12
N PRO A 206 -13.70 9.29 6.34
CA PRO A 206 -12.99 9.80 7.50
C PRO A 206 -12.63 11.27 7.30
N ASP A 207 -12.89 12.08 8.32
CA ASP A 207 -12.57 13.51 8.38
C ASP A 207 -11.68 13.87 9.57
N THR A 208 -11.48 12.92 10.49
CA THR A 208 -10.64 13.09 11.67
C THR A 208 -9.24 12.56 11.38
N PHE A 209 -8.26 13.46 11.49
CA PHE A 209 -6.85 13.14 11.33
C PHE A 209 -6.13 13.40 12.64
N VAL A 210 -5.30 12.44 13.05
CA VAL A 210 -4.42 12.59 14.21
C VAL A 210 -2.99 12.45 13.69
N GLU A 211 -2.23 13.53 13.82
CA GLU A 211 -0.80 13.52 13.49
C GLU A 211 -0.03 13.01 14.71
N VAL A 212 0.80 11.98 14.50
CA VAL A 212 1.71 11.46 15.52
C VAL A 212 3.09 12.05 15.24
N THR A 213 3.45 13.10 15.98
CA THR A 213 4.68 13.88 15.75
C THR A 213 5.92 13.28 16.41
N THR A 214 5.73 12.33 17.33
CA THR A 214 6.80 11.64 18.05
C THR A 214 6.75 10.16 17.68
N PRO A 215 7.82 9.59 17.10
CA PRO A 215 7.90 8.16 16.83
C PRO A 215 7.65 7.38 18.13
N PHE A 216 6.94 6.25 18.03
CA PHE A 216 6.68 5.37 19.19
C PHE A 216 7.96 4.87 19.87
N ASP A 217 9.11 4.93 19.18
CA ASP A 217 10.43 4.53 19.68
C ASP A 217 11.04 5.50 20.71
N GLU A 218 10.49 6.72 20.88
CA GLU A 218 11.01 7.73 21.82
C GLU A 218 10.37 7.66 23.23
N GLY A 219 9.61 6.60 23.55
CA GLY A 219 8.97 6.43 24.86
C GLY A 219 8.86 4.96 25.33
N ASP A 220 8.32 4.75 26.53
CA ASP A 220 7.92 3.42 27.00
C ASP A 220 6.91 2.83 25.99
N ALA A 221 7.13 1.57 25.60
CA ALA A 221 6.27 0.86 24.65
C ALA A 221 4.78 1.07 25.01
N PRO A 222 3.91 1.37 24.03
CA PRO A 222 2.50 1.60 24.31
C PRO A 222 1.92 0.41 25.09
N GLN A 223 1.33 0.67 26.25
CA GLN A 223 0.57 -0.33 27.02
C GLN A 223 -0.71 -0.67 26.25
N GLY A 224 -0.57 -1.51 25.22
CA GLY A 224 -1.64 -1.98 24.37
C GLY A 224 -1.15 -3.15 23.55
N PHE A 225 -2.05 -3.97 23.03
CA PHE A 225 -1.75 -5.18 22.23
C PHE A 225 -1.24 -4.83 20.82
N ALA A 226 -0.46 -3.75 20.73
CA ALA A 226 0.02 -3.13 19.52
C ALA A 226 1.41 -3.65 19.16
N SER A 227 1.56 -4.94 18.86
CA SER A 227 2.77 -5.41 18.21
C SER A 227 2.64 -5.23 16.69
N LEU A 228 3.51 -4.38 16.14
CA LEU A 228 3.87 -4.40 14.72
C LEU A 228 5.01 -5.39 14.44
N GLU A 229 5.48 -6.11 15.46
CA GLU A 229 6.56 -7.07 15.36
C GLU A 229 6.14 -8.36 16.08
N THR A 230 5.67 -9.36 15.33
CA THR A 230 6.15 -10.71 15.62
C THR A 230 7.54 -10.83 14.97
N MET A 231 8.51 -10.14 15.55
CA MET A 231 9.90 -10.60 15.50
C MET A 231 9.96 -11.73 16.53
N ALA A 232 9.53 -12.91 16.11
CA ALA A 232 9.92 -14.15 16.75
C ALA A 232 11.19 -14.60 16.02
N ASP A 233 12.32 -14.47 16.72
CA ASP A 233 13.67 -15.02 16.49
C ASP A 233 14.17 -15.23 15.05
#